data_AF-A0A1B2J5C5-F1
#
_entry.id   AF-A0A1B2J5C5-F1
#
_cell.length_a   1.000
_cell.length_b   1.000
_cell.length_c   1.000
_cell.angle_alpha   90.00
_cell.angle_beta   90.00
_cell.angle_gamma   90.00
#
_symmetry.space_group_name_H-M   'P 1'
#
loop_
_entity.id
_entity.type
_entity.pdbx_description
1 polymer ?
#
loop_
_entity_poly.entity_id
_entity_poly.type
_entity_poly.pdbx_seq_one_letter_code
_entity_poly.pdbx_strand_id
1 'polypeptide(L)'
;MTVNMSHPLFIAIVSLVILLTAYENREFIFGSSEGNVEFDCSKNSDTLRQFGLSDQPSIKFQDKILHGRFLHITDLHPDGFYKVGSSYDSKCHGKVVKNKSQQNHTASRYGDALSGCDSPIELMQSTLDWVKDNLLDKIDFVVWTGDNVRHDNDRDHPRLESQIFEMNQVVADLIHSTFLTDKDKEDQENVIDNSSRDIKIIPSLGNNDVYPHNMFSPGPTLQIREFYKIWRNFVPEEQLHVFGRGAYFFVEVIKGKLAVLSFNTLYLYTANPLVDNCDSRKQPGYQLFRWLGVVLEEMRKRNMKIWLTGHVPPVPKNYDESCLRKYIIWTHEYRDVIIGGLYGHMNIDHWIPLDSEWAYDSLAAEVFPSESIPSDLYNGFPDLDVKDVDGVSHRYDGVPVGKVRYMNSVREDLYAQIAESNDSGIFSDRYSIAHVSTSVIPTYNPGIRVWEYNITGLVDEGEKRAENQRQPPWSTFFEDLEVEMAKGDEIDEFAFPMTDPSLPVKMPLNTPLGPAYVSQTFSPLRYVQLFANLSAINSGESAFQYELEYTTDDSPYEMNSLLVDDWIKLGRKLGASTDDQCPSQYKSLWKSFLSRAFVQTDYEDTGI
;
A
#
# COMPACT_ATOMS: atom_id res chain seq x y z
N MET A 1 -69.47 -1.54 -45.70
CA MET A 1 -69.05 -2.45 -44.62
C MET A 1 -68.55 -1.60 -43.49
N THR A 2 -69.19 -1.73 -42.33
CA THR A 2 -68.76 -1.34 -40.96
C THR A 2 -67.22 -1.27 -40.82
N VAL A 3 -66.56 -0.26 -40.24
CA VAL A 3 -66.78 0.48 -38.97
C VAL A 3 -66.02 1.83 -39.00
N ASN A 4 -66.61 2.83 -38.30
CA ASN A 4 -66.12 4.08 -37.68
C ASN A 4 -64.61 4.32 -37.56
N MET A 5 -64.08 5.53 -37.83
CA MET A 5 -64.08 6.75 -36.97
C MET A 5 -63.59 6.43 -35.54
N SER A 6 -62.68 7.13 -34.86
CA SER A 6 -62.06 8.46 -34.96
C SER A 6 -61.23 8.62 -33.67
N HIS A 7 -60.05 9.27 -33.74
CA HIS A 7 -59.26 9.92 -32.66
C HIS A 7 -58.97 9.17 -31.34
N PRO A 8 -57.75 9.36 -30.78
CA PRO A 8 -57.73 10.18 -29.56
C PRO A 8 -56.45 11.02 -29.39
N LEU A 9 -56.64 12.33 -29.45
CA LEU A 9 -55.84 13.30 -28.69
C LEU A 9 -56.37 13.26 -27.23
N PHE A 10 -56.16 12.14 -26.52
CA PHE A 10 -56.56 11.99 -25.11
C PHE A 10 -55.77 10.91 -24.35
N ILE A 11 -54.56 10.58 -24.81
CA ILE A 11 -53.61 9.66 -24.13
C ILE A 11 -52.26 10.38 -23.96
N ALA A 12 -52.29 11.58 -23.39
CA ALA A 12 -51.07 12.32 -23.05
C ALA A 12 -51.07 12.84 -21.59
N ILE A 13 -52.10 12.55 -20.78
CA ILE A 13 -52.19 13.05 -19.40
C ILE A 13 -52.45 11.94 -18.36
N VAL A 14 -52.54 10.66 -18.75
CA VAL A 14 -52.71 9.54 -17.78
C VAL A 14 -51.47 8.65 -17.65
N SER A 15 -50.46 8.79 -18.52
CA SER A 15 -49.21 8.01 -18.43
C SER A 15 -48.10 8.68 -17.62
N LEU A 16 -48.31 9.92 -17.13
CA LEU A 16 -47.32 10.64 -16.30
C LEU A 16 -47.60 10.56 -14.78
N VAL A 17 -48.70 9.94 -14.36
CA VAL A 17 -49.09 9.84 -12.93
C VAL A 17 -48.87 8.43 -12.35
N ILE A 18 -48.57 7.43 -13.18
CA ILE A 18 -48.24 6.06 -12.71
C ILE A 18 -46.73 5.85 -12.50
N LEU A 19 -45.87 6.75 -12.98
CA LEU A 19 -44.42 6.66 -12.79
C LEU A 19 -43.88 7.35 -11.52
N LEU A 20 -44.74 7.96 -10.70
CA LEU A 20 -44.34 8.70 -9.48
C LEU A 20 -44.90 8.14 -8.17
N THR A 21 -45.47 6.93 -8.15
CA THR A 21 -45.98 6.30 -6.91
C THR A 21 -45.53 4.85 -6.69
N ALA A 22 -44.46 4.41 -7.37
CA ALA A 22 -43.88 3.07 -7.18
C ALA A 22 -42.41 3.09 -6.70
N TYR A 23 -42.01 4.15 -5.99
CA TYR A 23 -40.67 4.30 -5.39
C TYR A 23 -40.65 4.09 -3.87
N GLU A 24 -41.68 3.47 -3.31
CA GLU A 24 -41.68 3.03 -1.91
C GLU A 24 -42.18 1.58 -1.85
N ASN A 25 -41.35 0.72 -1.25
CA ASN A 25 -41.65 -0.67 -0.86
C ASN A 25 -41.85 -1.70 -1.97
N ARG A 26 -40.74 -2.28 -2.46
CA ARG A 26 -40.71 -3.70 -2.87
C ARG A 26 -39.41 -4.37 -2.43
N GLU A 27 -39.56 -5.30 -1.50
CA GLU A 27 -38.64 -6.41 -1.28
C GLU A 27 -38.33 -7.08 -2.62
N PHE A 28 -37.05 -7.16 -2.96
CA PHE A 28 -36.56 -7.91 -4.10
C PHE A 28 -36.62 -9.41 -3.77
N ILE A 29 -37.56 -10.12 -4.40
CA ILE A 29 -37.58 -11.59 -4.42
C ILE A 29 -36.52 -12.04 -5.43
N PHE A 30 -35.42 -12.61 -4.95
CA PHE A 30 -34.42 -13.29 -5.77
C PHE A 30 -35.00 -14.59 -6.36
N GLY A 31 -34.90 -14.73 -7.68
CA GLY A 31 -35.12 -15.98 -8.39
C GLY A 31 -33.94 -16.93 -8.19
N SER A 32 -34.26 -18.19 -7.94
CA SER A 32 -33.37 -19.28 -7.57
C SER A 32 -32.38 -19.69 -8.67
N SER A 33 -31.10 -19.40 -8.44
CA SER A 33 -29.98 -20.29 -8.76
C SER A 33 -29.01 -20.24 -7.58
N GLU A 34 -29.33 -20.98 -6.52
CA GLU A 34 -28.59 -20.97 -5.26
C GLU A 34 -27.28 -21.74 -5.39
N GLY A 35 -26.18 -21.02 -5.58
CA GLY A 35 -24.94 -21.38 -4.89
C GLY A 35 -25.13 -20.99 -3.42
N ASN A 36 -24.78 -21.88 -2.49
CA ASN A 36 -24.94 -21.65 -1.05
C ASN A 36 -24.04 -20.49 -0.57
N VAL A 37 -24.52 -19.24 -0.66
CA VAL A 37 -23.89 -18.11 0.03
C VAL A 37 -24.46 -18.06 1.43
N GLU A 38 -23.71 -18.56 2.40
CA GLU A 38 -24.05 -18.46 3.82
C GLU A 38 -23.55 -17.09 4.33
N PHE A 39 -24.50 -16.17 4.58
CA PHE A 39 -24.22 -14.89 5.22
C PHE A 39 -24.16 -15.09 6.74
N ASP A 40 -23.01 -14.77 7.35
CA ASP A 40 -22.92 -14.70 8.80
C ASP A 40 -23.34 -13.29 9.26
N CYS A 41 -24.59 -13.19 9.73
CA CYS A 41 -25.13 -11.97 10.32
C CYS A 41 -24.90 -11.89 11.84
N SER A 42 -24.13 -12.82 12.43
CA SER A 42 -23.97 -12.94 13.88
C SER A 42 -22.68 -12.29 14.38
N LYS A 43 -22.61 -10.93 14.44
CA LYS A 43 -21.85 -10.16 15.47
C LYS A 43 -21.87 -8.62 15.30
N ASN A 44 -22.19 -7.94 16.41
CA ASN A 44 -21.86 -6.58 16.91
C ASN A 44 -21.58 -5.42 15.92
N SER A 45 -22.62 -4.88 15.26
CA SER A 45 -22.54 -3.59 14.56
C SER A 45 -21.99 -2.46 15.48
N ASP A 46 -22.30 -2.50 16.79
CA ASP A 46 -21.80 -1.50 17.75
C ASP A 46 -20.27 -1.52 17.91
N THR A 47 -19.63 -2.70 17.83
CA THR A 47 -18.16 -2.81 17.92
C THR A 47 -17.44 -2.40 16.65
N LEU A 48 -18.05 -2.61 15.48
CA LEU A 48 -17.49 -2.17 14.19
C LEU A 48 -17.51 -0.65 14.10
N ARG A 49 -18.64 -0.05 14.48
CA ARG A 49 -18.84 1.41 14.49
C ARG A 49 -17.89 2.15 15.42
N GLN A 50 -17.49 1.54 16.55
CA GLN A 50 -16.50 2.12 17.46
C GLN A 50 -15.18 2.44 16.73
N PHE A 51 -14.80 1.62 15.75
CA PHE A 51 -13.57 1.79 14.98
C PHE A 51 -13.83 2.39 13.59
N GLY A 52 -15.04 2.89 13.30
CA GLY A 52 -15.39 3.43 11.98
C GLY A 52 -15.48 2.37 10.87
N LEU A 53 -15.49 1.08 11.19
CA LEU A 53 -15.64 0.00 10.21
C LEU A 53 -17.10 -0.08 9.76
N SER A 54 -17.34 -0.38 8.47
CA SER A 54 -18.70 -0.47 7.95
C SER A 54 -19.40 -1.74 8.41
N ASP A 55 -20.73 -1.78 8.32
CA ASP A 55 -21.54 -2.97 8.63
C ASP A 55 -21.61 -3.96 7.43
N GLN A 56 -20.63 -3.94 6.51
CA GLN A 56 -20.64 -4.86 5.35
C GLN A 56 -20.70 -6.33 5.82
N PRO A 57 -21.59 -7.15 5.21
CA PRO A 57 -21.81 -8.52 5.66
C PRO A 57 -20.62 -9.41 5.31
N SER A 58 -20.30 -10.33 6.22
CA SER A 58 -19.27 -11.34 5.96
C SER A 58 -19.85 -12.48 5.12
N ILE A 59 -19.02 -13.08 4.28
CA ILE A 59 -19.42 -14.22 3.45
C ILE A 59 -18.54 -15.43 3.76
N LYS A 60 -19.12 -16.61 3.68
CA LYS A 60 -18.34 -17.85 3.68
C LYS A 60 -17.88 -18.17 2.26
N PHE A 61 -16.57 -18.26 2.05
CA PHE A 61 -15.97 -18.62 0.77
C PHE A 61 -14.93 -19.72 0.99
N GLN A 62 -15.15 -20.90 0.39
CA GLN A 62 -14.40 -22.11 0.72
C GLN A 62 -14.44 -22.38 2.24
N ASP A 63 -13.30 -22.62 2.88
CA ASP A 63 -13.20 -22.93 4.31
C ASP A 63 -12.90 -21.68 5.18
N LYS A 64 -13.18 -20.48 4.65
CA LYS A 64 -12.88 -19.20 5.30
C LYS A 64 -14.08 -18.25 5.30
N ILE A 65 -14.25 -17.53 6.40
CA ILE A 65 -15.15 -16.37 6.48
C ILE A 65 -14.36 -15.16 6.01
N LEU A 66 -14.89 -14.47 5.00
CA LEU A 66 -14.33 -13.23 4.47
C LEU A 66 -15.16 -12.04 4.93
N HIS A 67 -14.47 -11.06 5.50
CA HIS A 67 -15.03 -9.83 6.01
C HIS A 67 -14.99 -8.69 4.98
N GLY A 68 -14.20 -8.83 3.91
CA GLY A 68 -13.96 -7.76 2.94
C GLY A 68 -13.07 -6.68 3.53
N ARG A 69 -12.12 -7.03 4.41
CA ARG A 69 -11.23 -6.09 5.08
C ARG A 69 -9.80 -6.59 5.19
N PHE A 70 -8.81 -5.70 5.14
CA PHE A 70 -7.42 -6.06 5.44
C PHE A 70 -6.68 -4.95 6.18
N LEU A 71 -5.70 -5.34 7.00
CA LEU A 71 -4.86 -4.40 7.74
C LEU A 71 -3.63 -4.04 6.91
N HIS A 72 -3.27 -2.75 6.88
CA HIS A 72 -1.98 -2.25 6.40
C HIS A 72 -1.25 -1.57 7.57
N ILE A 73 -0.08 -2.10 7.91
CA ILE A 73 0.80 -1.61 8.98
C ILE A 73 2.23 -1.47 8.45
N THR A 74 2.97 -0.45 8.88
CA THR A 74 4.31 -0.16 8.36
C THR A 74 5.16 0.59 9.37
N ASP A 75 6.48 0.55 9.16
CA ASP A 75 7.44 1.44 9.81
C ASP A 75 7.33 1.39 11.34
N LEU A 76 7.56 0.20 11.90
CA LEU A 76 7.51 -0.03 13.34
C LEU A 76 8.72 0.61 14.06
N HIS A 77 9.90 0.56 13.43
CA HIS A 77 11.17 1.08 13.97
C HIS A 77 11.40 0.85 15.47
N PRO A 78 11.31 -0.39 15.99
CA PRO A 78 11.63 -0.66 17.38
C PRO A 78 13.10 -0.32 17.69
N ASP A 79 13.29 0.40 18.79
CA ASP A 79 14.57 0.79 19.32
C ASP A 79 14.81 0.15 20.69
N GLY A 80 15.78 -0.76 20.72
CA GLY A 80 16.21 -1.44 21.96
C GLY A 80 17.05 -0.56 22.90
N PHE A 81 17.50 0.60 22.44
CA PHE A 81 18.25 1.57 23.26
C PHE A 81 17.35 2.68 23.84
N TYR A 82 16.09 2.75 23.41
CA TYR A 82 15.12 3.74 23.87
C TYR A 82 15.02 3.71 25.40
N LYS A 83 15.16 4.89 26.02
CA LYS A 83 15.13 5.02 27.47
C LYS A 83 14.22 6.15 27.91
N VAL A 84 13.15 5.79 28.60
CA VAL A 84 12.22 6.72 29.23
C VAL A 84 12.96 7.73 30.12
N GLY A 85 12.67 9.01 29.94
CA GLY A 85 13.24 10.17 30.63
C GLY A 85 14.60 10.64 30.09
N SER A 86 15.15 10.02 29.04
CA SER A 86 16.36 10.50 28.35
C SER A 86 16.03 11.67 27.41
N SER A 87 17.06 12.41 26.95
CA SER A 87 16.86 13.56 26.06
C SER A 87 16.64 13.14 24.60
N TYR A 88 15.76 13.86 23.89
CA TYR A 88 15.58 13.72 22.44
C TYR A 88 16.89 13.98 21.67
N ASP A 89 17.70 14.95 22.13
CA ASP A 89 19.00 15.28 21.51
C ASP A 89 19.97 14.10 21.51
N SER A 90 19.81 13.17 22.46
CA SER A 90 20.59 11.93 22.56
C SER A 90 19.92 10.75 21.89
N LYS A 91 19.01 11.00 20.94
CA LYS A 91 18.21 9.99 20.22
C LYS A 91 17.45 9.05 21.16
N CYS A 92 17.05 9.57 22.32
CA CYS A 92 16.44 8.81 23.40
C CYS A 92 17.30 7.65 24.00
N HIS A 93 18.62 7.64 23.79
CA HIS A 93 19.52 6.62 24.34
C HIS A 93 20.30 7.09 25.59
N GLY A 94 20.26 8.40 25.89
CA GLY A 94 21.10 9.05 26.89
C GLY A 94 20.75 8.76 28.35
N LYS A 95 21.40 9.49 29.27
CA LYS A 95 21.06 9.42 30.69
C LYS A 95 19.72 10.11 30.95
N VAL A 96 18.97 9.56 31.92
CA VAL A 96 17.72 10.17 32.39
C VAL A 96 18.00 11.57 32.90
N VAL A 97 17.28 12.54 32.35
CA VAL A 97 17.40 13.95 32.69
C VAL A 97 16.76 14.17 34.06
N LYS A 98 17.56 14.62 35.03
CA LYS A 98 17.10 14.86 36.42
C LYS A 98 16.59 16.28 36.64
N ASN A 99 16.89 17.20 35.72
CA ASN A 99 16.55 18.61 35.87
C ASN A 99 15.13 18.88 35.37
N LYS A 100 14.28 19.44 36.25
CA LYS A 100 12.87 19.74 35.95
C LYS A 100 12.69 20.69 34.75
N SER A 101 13.63 21.61 34.52
CA SER A 101 13.52 22.58 33.41
C SER A 101 13.70 21.98 32.02
N GLN A 102 14.18 20.74 31.92
CA GLN A 102 14.42 20.03 30.64
C GLN A 102 13.45 18.86 30.43
N GLN A 103 12.52 18.63 31.35
CA GLN A 103 11.59 17.48 31.28
C GLN A 103 10.60 17.54 30.10
N ASN A 104 10.42 18.70 29.46
CA ASN A 104 9.53 18.82 28.29
C ASN A 104 10.16 18.28 26.99
N HIS A 105 11.46 17.91 27.01
CA HIS A 105 12.18 17.32 25.88
C HIS A 105 12.76 15.96 26.27
N THR A 106 11.98 15.16 26.98
CA THR A 106 12.42 13.84 27.44
C THR A 106 11.47 12.74 27.03
N ALA A 107 12.06 11.61 26.64
CA ALA A 107 11.42 10.38 26.23
C ALA A 107 10.28 9.92 27.16
N SER A 108 9.07 9.85 26.64
CA SER A 108 7.90 9.28 27.31
C SER A 108 7.85 7.75 27.16
N ARG A 109 6.91 7.10 27.85
CA ARG A 109 6.79 5.63 27.89
C ARG A 109 6.54 5.03 26.51
N TYR A 110 5.60 5.61 25.75
CA TYR A 110 5.20 5.12 24.43
C TYR A 110 5.81 5.92 23.28
N GLY A 111 6.88 6.68 23.53
CA GLY A 111 7.43 7.62 22.56
C GLY A 111 6.67 8.95 22.55
N ASP A 112 7.17 9.87 21.73
CA ASP A 112 6.62 11.23 21.62
C ASP A 112 6.66 11.63 20.14
N ALA A 113 5.50 12.05 19.61
CA ALA A 113 5.40 12.57 18.24
C ALA A 113 6.37 13.75 18.04
N LEU A 114 6.94 13.87 16.84
CA LEU A 114 7.88 14.94 16.45
C LEU A 114 9.20 14.98 17.22
N SER A 115 9.48 14.02 18.12
CA SER A 115 10.70 14.01 18.94
C SER A 115 11.97 13.63 18.17
N GLY A 116 11.81 12.90 17.07
CA GLY A 116 12.91 12.30 16.32
C GLY A 116 13.50 11.04 16.92
N CYS A 117 12.88 10.50 17.97
CA CYS A 117 13.21 9.18 18.50
C CYS A 117 12.44 8.09 17.77
N ASP A 118 13.07 6.92 17.66
CA ASP A 118 12.43 5.69 17.19
C ASP A 118 11.47 5.11 18.23
N SER A 119 10.72 4.07 17.84
CA SER A 119 9.69 3.48 18.70
C SER A 119 10.31 2.77 19.90
N PRO A 120 9.88 3.06 21.15
CA PRO A 120 10.15 2.14 22.25
C PRO A 120 9.57 0.76 21.93
N ILE A 121 10.25 -0.30 22.38
CA ILE A 121 9.73 -1.69 22.27
C ILE A 121 8.29 -1.80 22.79
N GLU A 122 7.96 -1.05 23.84
CA GLU A 122 6.63 -1.03 24.45
C GLU A 122 5.55 -0.44 23.53
N LEU A 123 5.87 0.55 22.68
CA LEU A 123 4.92 1.09 21.69
C LEU A 123 4.56 0.02 20.64
N MET A 124 5.57 -0.69 20.13
CA MET A 124 5.36 -1.76 19.15
C MET A 124 4.52 -2.90 19.74
N GLN A 125 4.86 -3.35 20.96
CA GLN A 125 4.12 -4.41 21.65
C GLN A 125 2.67 -3.99 21.91
N SER A 126 2.45 -2.80 22.47
CA SER A 126 1.11 -2.30 22.78
C SER A 126 0.27 -2.09 21.52
N THR A 127 0.89 -1.69 20.41
CA THR A 127 0.22 -1.59 19.10
C THR A 127 -0.25 -2.95 18.61
N LEU A 128 0.61 -3.97 18.64
CA LEU A 128 0.26 -5.30 18.15
C LEU A 128 -0.73 -6.02 19.08
N ASP A 129 -0.64 -5.80 20.39
CA ASP A 129 -1.64 -6.28 21.35
C ASP A 129 -3.01 -5.63 21.09
N TRP A 130 -3.03 -4.32 20.86
CA TRP A 130 -4.28 -3.62 20.50
C TRP A 130 -4.88 -4.15 19.19
N VAL A 131 -4.06 -4.36 18.16
CA VAL A 131 -4.52 -4.93 16.88
C VAL A 131 -5.10 -6.33 17.09
N LYS A 132 -4.43 -7.18 17.87
CA LYS A 132 -4.91 -8.52 18.20
C LYS A 132 -6.28 -8.50 18.87
N ASP A 133 -6.45 -7.64 19.88
CA ASP A 133 -7.65 -7.61 20.69
C ASP A 133 -8.85 -6.96 19.97
N ASN A 134 -8.59 -6.09 18.99
CA ASN A 134 -9.63 -5.27 18.35
C ASN A 134 -9.91 -5.61 16.89
N LEU A 135 -8.93 -6.11 16.13
CA LEU A 135 -9.05 -6.27 14.66
C LEU A 135 -8.89 -7.71 14.17
N LEU A 136 -8.29 -8.62 14.96
CA LEU A 136 -7.93 -9.96 14.49
C LEU A 136 -9.11 -10.74 13.90
N ASP A 137 -10.30 -10.62 14.50
CA ASP A 137 -11.53 -11.30 14.08
C ASP A 137 -12.35 -10.51 13.03
N LYS A 138 -11.76 -9.46 12.42
CA LYS A 138 -12.45 -8.54 11.50
C LYS A 138 -11.73 -8.37 10.16
N ILE A 139 -10.54 -8.96 10.00
CA ILE A 139 -9.68 -8.79 8.84
C ILE A 139 -9.38 -10.12 8.16
N ASP A 140 -9.16 -10.07 6.85
CA ASP A 140 -8.92 -11.24 6.02
C ASP A 140 -7.42 -11.53 5.85
N PHE A 141 -6.59 -10.50 5.81
CA PHE A 141 -5.13 -10.60 5.67
C PHE A 141 -4.44 -9.32 6.15
N VAL A 142 -3.12 -9.36 6.22
CA VAL A 142 -2.26 -8.26 6.68
C VAL A 142 -1.19 -7.95 5.62
N VAL A 143 -1.05 -6.68 5.29
CA VAL A 143 0.06 -6.14 4.51
C VAL A 143 0.99 -5.39 5.46
N TRP A 144 2.24 -5.82 5.54
CA TRP A 144 3.25 -5.28 6.46
C TRP A 144 4.45 -4.76 5.67
N THR A 145 4.54 -3.44 5.50
CA THR A 145 5.51 -2.86 4.55
C THR A 145 6.89 -2.55 5.14
N GLY A 146 7.36 -3.30 6.13
CA GLY A 146 8.76 -3.31 6.57
C GLY A 146 9.18 -2.17 7.50
N ASP A 147 10.49 -1.96 7.61
CA ASP A 147 11.18 -1.02 8.49
C ASP A 147 11.01 -1.35 9.99
N ASN A 148 11.69 -2.42 10.35
CA ASN A 148 11.63 -3.14 11.62
C ASN A 148 12.83 -2.86 12.52
N VAL A 149 13.65 -1.87 12.16
CA VAL A 149 14.86 -1.52 12.89
C VAL A 149 14.95 -0.01 12.95
N ARG A 150 15.29 0.53 14.12
CA ARG A 150 15.62 1.93 14.35
C ARG A 150 16.50 2.55 13.25
N HIS A 151 16.48 3.87 13.14
CA HIS A 151 17.34 4.65 12.27
C HIS A 151 18.83 4.56 12.66
N ASP A 152 19.72 4.75 11.67
CA ASP A 152 21.18 4.78 11.88
C ASP A 152 21.70 6.19 12.21
N ASN A 153 21.07 6.88 13.16
CA ASN A 153 21.37 8.28 13.49
C ASN A 153 22.14 8.50 14.81
N ASP A 154 22.44 7.43 15.53
CA ASP A 154 23.27 7.48 16.73
C ASP A 154 24.67 6.92 16.46
N ARG A 155 25.69 7.78 16.57
CA ARG A 155 27.10 7.41 16.40
C ARG A 155 27.68 6.68 17.61
N ASP A 156 27.10 6.85 18.79
CA ASP A 156 27.52 6.15 20.00
C ASP A 156 26.98 4.71 20.02
N HIS A 157 25.87 4.48 19.30
CA HIS A 157 25.26 3.17 19.07
C HIS A 157 25.04 2.97 17.56
N PRO A 158 26.08 2.68 16.77
CA PRO A 158 25.89 2.38 15.34
C PRO A 158 25.14 1.05 15.16
N ARG A 159 24.38 0.90 14.07
CA ARG A 159 23.72 -0.37 13.77
C ARG A 159 24.71 -1.41 13.27
N LEU A 160 24.71 -2.58 13.91
CA LEU A 160 25.47 -3.74 13.46
C LEU A 160 24.56 -4.69 12.67
N GLU A 161 25.11 -5.37 11.67
CA GLU A 161 24.41 -6.38 10.86
C GLU A 161 23.66 -7.40 11.73
N SER A 162 24.32 -7.92 12.78
CA SER A 162 23.70 -8.90 13.68
C SER A 162 22.50 -8.33 14.45
N GLN A 163 22.55 -7.06 14.84
CA GLN A 163 21.45 -6.40 15.56
C GLN A 163 20.27 -6.12 14.63
N ILE A 164 20.55 -5.79 13.37
CA ILE A 164 19.53 -5.60 12.33
C ILE A 164 18.76 -6.91 12.11
N PHE A 165 19.47 -8.03 11.92
CA PHE A 165 18.81 -9.33 11.76
C PHE A 165 18.11 -9.82 13.02
N GLU A 166 18.69 -9.61 14.20
CA GLU A 166 18.06 -9.95 15.48
C GLU A 166 16.75 -9.18 15.68
N MET A 167 16.74 -7.88 15.42
CA MET A 167 15.51 -7.10 15.56
C MET A 167 14.47 -7.49 14.50
N ASN A 168 14.87 -7.73 13.25
CA ASN A 168 13.97 -8.27 12.24
C ASN A 168 13.35 -9.61 12.67
N GLN A 169 14.13 -10.51 13.30
CA GLN A 169 13.63 -11.76 13.87
C GLN A 169 12.62 -11.52 15.00
N VAL A 170 12.92 -10.61 15.93
CA VAL A 170 12.01 -10.25 17.03
C VAL A 170 10.67 -9.73 16.51
N VAL A 171 10.70 -8.82 15.53
CA VAL A 171 9.48 -8.25 14.93
C VAL A 171 8.72 -9.32 14.15
N ALA A 172 9.41 -10.13 13.35
CA ALA A 172 8.81 -11.24 12.61
C ALA A 172 8.11 -12.24 13.55
N ASP A 173 8.76 -12.64 14.64
CA ASP A 173 8.17 -13.57 15.60
C ASP A 173 6.96 -12.97 16.32
N LEU A 174 7.04 -11.67 16.66
CA LEU A 174 5.93 -10.97 17.30
C LEU A 174 4.72 -10.88 16.36
N ILE A 175 4.90 -10.37 15.14
CA ILE A 175 3.83 -10.30 14.11
C ILE A 175 3.26 -11.69 13.83
N HIS A 176 4.13 -12.69 13.64
CA HIS A 176 3.70 -14.07 13.44
C HIS A 176 2.75 -14.52 14.56
N SER A 177 3.10 -14.25 15.81
CA SER A 177 2.31 -14.64 16.99
C SER A 177 1.03 -13.82 17.18
N THR A 178 1.05 -12.54 16.84
CA THR A 178 -0.10 -11.61 16.92
C THR A 178 -1.26 -12.10 16.06
N PHE A 179 -0.96 -12.60 14.86
CA PHE A 179 -1.96 -13.02 13.88
C PHE A 179 -2.14 -14.55 13.81
N LEU A 180 -1.87 -15.27 14.91
CA LEU A 180 -2.29 -16.68 15.04
C LEU A 180 -3.73 -16.74 15.55
N THR A 181 -4.63 -17.24 14.71
CA THR A 181 -6.03 -17.48 15.09
C THR A 181 -6.14 -18.74 15.95
N ASP A 182 -7.30 -18.95 16.55
CA ASP A 182 -7.55 -20.19 17.31
C ASP A 182 -7.55 -21.42 16.38
N LYS A 183 -8.01 -21.27 15.13
CA LYS A 183 -7.90 -22.29 14.10
C LYS A 183 -6.45 -22.66 13.80
N ASP A 184 -5.56 -21.68 13.67
CA ASP A 184 -4.13 -21.94 13.43
C ASP A 184 -3.47 -22.67 14.62
N LYS A 185 -3.91 -22.38 15.86
CA LYS A 185 -3.39 -23.03 17.07
C LYS A 185 -3.90 -24.46 17.22
N GLU A 186 -5.14 -24.72 16.82
CA GLU A 186 -5.72 -26.07 16.83
C GLU A 186 -5.11 -26.96 15.74
N ASP A 187 -4.71 -26.36 14.61
CA ASP A 187 -4.19 -27.07 13.44
C ASP A 187 -2.67 -26.91 13.22
N GLN A 188 -1.90 -26.80 14.32
CA GLN A 188 -0.45 -26.54 14.28
C GLN A 188 0.36 -27.52 13.41
N GLU A 189 -0.10 -28.76 13.28
CA GLU A 189 0.57 -29.77 12.44
C GLU A 189 0.47 -29.46 10.94
N ASN A 190 -0.56 -28.71 10.51
CA ASN A 190 -0.80 -28.35 9.11
C ASN A 190 -0.45 -26.88 8.78
N VAL A 191 -0.13 -26.05 9.79
CA VAL A 191 0.41 -24.70 9.58
C VAL A 191 1.91 -24.79 9.26
N ILE A 192 2.22 -25.07 7.99
CA ILE A 192 3.58 -25.26 7.49
C ILE A 192 4.20 -23.92 7.09
N ASP A 193 3.42 -23.09 6.39
CA ASP A 193 3.81 -21.77 5.90
C ASP A 193 2.59 -20.82 5.84
N ASN A 194 2.80 -19.62 5.29
CA ASN A 194 1.75 -18.61 5.14
C ASN A 194 0.54 -19.09 4.33
N SER A 195 0.73 -19.99 3.37
CA SER A 195 -0.33 -20.49 2.49
C SER A 195 -1.40 -21.28 3.26
N SER A 196 -1.00 -21.90 4.37
CA SER A 196 -1.85 -22.71 5.25
C SER A 196 -2.52 -21.94 6.39
N ARG A 197 -2.17 -20.66 6.61
CA ARG A 197 -2.72 -19.84 7.70
C ARG A 197 -4.12 -19.33 7.40
N ASP A 198 -4.91 -19.12 8.45
CA ASP A 198 -6.20 -18.44 8.35
C ASP A 198 -6.02 -16.96 8.01
N ILE A 199 -5.15 -16.24 8.74
CA ILE A 199 -4.74 -14.86 8.43
C ILE A 199 -3.35 -14.87 7.80
N LYS A 200 -3.31 -14.47 6.52
CA LYS A 200 -2.10 -14.38 5.72
C LYS A 200 -1.40 -13.04 5.93
N ILE A 201 -0.08 -13.06 6.01
CA ILE A 201 0.73 -11.87 6.33
C ILE A 201 1.76 -11.67 5.23
N ILE A 202 1.79 -10.50 4.60
CA ILE A 202 2.65 -10.24 3.46
C ILE A 202 3.65 -9.14 3.83
N PRO A 203 4.88 -9.51 4.25
CA PRO A 203 5.95 -8.56 4.50
C PRO A 203 6.51 -7.97 3.20
N SER A 204 6.94 -6.71 3.26
CA SER A 204 7.86 -6.08 2.29
C SER A 204 9.13 -5.61 2.99
N LEU A 205 10.25 -5.62 2.27
CA LEU A 205 11.55 -5.24 2.81
C LEU A 205 11.70 -3.72 2.89
N GLY A 206 11.99 -3.21 4.10
CA GLY A 206 12.30 -1.82 4.35
C GLY A 206 13.76 -1.44 4.09
N ASN A 207 14.03 -0.14 3.94
CA ASN A 207 15.39 0.34 3.69
C ASN A 207 16.24 0.39 4.96
N ASN A 208 15.61 0.39 6.14
CA ASN A 208 16.27 0.23 7.43
C ASN A 208 16.45 -1.24 7.85
N ASP A 209 15.78 -2.17 7.17
CA ASP A 209 15.92 -3.61 7.46
C ASP A 209 17.25 -4.19 6.98
N VAL A 210 17.94 -3.50 6.08
CA VAL A 210 19.10 -4.05 5.37
C VAL A 210 20.42 -3.52 5.90
N TYR A 211 21.46 -4.32 5.74
CA TYR A 211 22.84 -3.93 6.05
C TYR A 211 23.74 -4.07 4.81
N PRO A 212 24.57 -3.05 4.49
CA PRO A 212 24.51 -1.67 5.00
C PRO A 212 23.18 -0.98 4.67
N HIS A 213 22.86 0.12 5.38
CA HIS A 213 21.62 0.87 5.17
C HIS A 213 21.36 1.20 3.68
N ASN A 214 20.12 0.99 3.22
CA ASN A 214 19.65 1.09 1.82
C ASN A 214 20.27 0.10 0.82
N MET A 215 21.38 -0.56 1.14
CA MET A 215 22.13 -1.37 0.19
C MET A 215 21.60 -2.81 0.17
N PHE A 216 20.93 -3.17 -0.91
CA PHE A 216 20.47 -4.53 -1.13
C PHE A 216 20.83 -5.00 -2.55
N SER A 217 21.58 -6.10 -2.64
CA SER A 217 22.04 -6.68 -3.91
C SER A 217 21.10 -7.78 -4.41
N PRO A 218 21.04 -8.03 -5.73
CA PRO A 218 20.48 -9.24 -6.30
C PRO A 218 21.09 -10.51 -5.71
N GLY A 219 20.27 -11.53 -5.57
CA GLY A 219 20.68 -12.82 -5.05
C GLY A 219 21.42 -13.70 -6.06
N PRO A 220 22.01 -14.81 -5.58
CA PRO A 220 21.96 -15.28 -4.18
C PRO A 220 22.97 -14.54 -3.27
N THR A 221 22.52 -14.12 -2.09
CA THR A 221 23.40 -13.50 -1.06
C THR A 221 23.15 -14.07 0.34
N LEU A 222 24.13 -13.90 1.25
CA LEU A 222 23.97 -14.28 2.65
C LEU A 222 22.82 -13.52 3.32
N GLN A 223 22.65 -12.24 2.99
CA GLN A 223 21.60 -11.39 3.52
C GLN A 223 20.21 -11.88 3.08
N ILE A 224 19.98 -12.19 1.79
CA ILE A 224 18.71 -12.78 1.33
C ILE A 224 18.43 -14.11 2.01
N ARG A 225 19.47 -14.95 2.16
CA ARG A 225 19.32 -16.24 2.86
C ARG A 225 18.92 -16.06 4.32
N GLU A 226 19.43 -15.04 5.00
CA GLU A 226 19.05 -14.75 6.38
C GLU A 226 17.61 -14.25 6.47
N PHE A 227 17.20 -13.34 5.58
CA PHE A 227 15.80 -12.92 5.48
C PHE A 227 14.84 -14.07 5.19
N TYR A 228 15.21 -15.03 4.34
CA TYR A 228 14.38 -16.21 4.11
C TYR A 228 14.18 -17.02 5.40
N LYS A 229 15.21 -17.15 6.25
CA LYS A 229 15.06 -17.84 7.54
C LYS A 229 14.12 -17.08 8.47
N ILE A 230 14.28 -15.77 8.57
CA ILE A 230 13.43 -14.89 9.38
C ILE A 230 11.98 -14.96 8.89
N TRP A 231 11.78 -14.97 7.57
CA TRP A 231 10.46 -14.96 6.93
C TRP A 231 9.94 -16.32 6.49
N ARG A 232 10.50 -17.42 7.01
CA ARG A 232 10.08 -18.80 6.66
C ARG A 232 8.58 -19.06 6.84
N ASN A 233 7.95 -18.34 7.78
CA ASN A 233 6.52 -18.46 8.07
C ASN A 233 5.64 -17.57 7.18
N PHE A 234 6.24 -16.69 6.37
CA PHE A 234 5.54 -15.68 5.54
C PHE A 234 5.74 -15.92 4.04
N VAL A 235 6.89 -16.44 3.63
CA VAL A 235 7.20 -16.75 2.23
C VAL A 235 6.78 -18.19 1.95
N PRO A 236 5.88 -18.44 0.97
CA PRO A 236 5.52 -19.80 0.57
C PRO A 236 6.75 -20.62 0.17
N GLU A 237 6.84 -21.88 0.63
CA GLU A 237 8.04 -22.71 0.44
C GLU A 237 8.38 -22.90 -1.05
N GLU A 238 7.36 -23.07 -1.89
CA GLU A 238 7.47 -23.20 -3.35
C GLU A 238 8.14 -21.98 -4.04
N GLN A 239 8.22 -20.83 -3.35
CA GLN A 239 8.85 -19.61 -3.84
C GLN A 239 10.27 -19.40 -3.30
N LEU A 240 10.87 -20.36 -2.60
CA LEU A 240 12.22 -20.24 -2.04
C LEU A 240 13.26 -19.77 -3.07
N HIS A 241 13.28 -20.35 -4.27
CA HIS A 241 14.25 -20.00 -5.29
C HIS A 241 14.01 -18.60 -5.87
N VAL A 242 12.75 -18.22 -6.06
CA VAL A 242 12.36 -16.86 -6.50
C VAL A 242 12.77 -15.84 -5.46
N PHE A 243 12.44 -16.10 -4.18
CA PHE A 243 12.86 -15.26 -3.07
C PHE A 243 14.38 -15.17 -2.98
N GLY A 244 15.09 -16.28 -3.19
CA GLY A 244 16.54 -16.36 -3.22
C GLY A 244 17.20 -15.50 -4.30
N ARG A 245 16.49 -15.17 -5.39
CA ARG A 245 16.98 -14.30 -6.47
C ARG A 245 16.84 -12.82 -6.15
N GLY A 246 15.82 -12.39 -5.40
CA GLY A 246 15.62 -10.95 -5.21
C GLY A 246 14.74 -10.49 -4.06
N ALA A 247 14.42 -11.37 -3.11
CA ALA A 247 13.56 -11.10 -1.96
C ALA A 247 12.17 -10.56 -2.36
N TYR A 248 11.63 -11.05 -3.47
CA TYR A 248 10.26 -10.79 -3.94
C TYR A 248 9.48 -12.10 -4.07
N PHE A 249 8.18 -12.05 -3.81
CA PHE A 249 7.28 -13.19 -3.79
C PHE A 249 5.82 -12.71 -3.83
N PHE A 250 4.85 -13.62 -3.93
CA PHE A 250 3.44 -13.30 -3.72
C PHE A 250 2.75 -14.32 -2.82
N VAL A 251 1.60 -13.93 -2.27
CA VAL A 251 0.74 -14.80 -1.48
C VAL A 251 -0.69 -14.70 -1.99
N GLU A 252 -1.32 -15.83 -2.27
CA GLU A 252 -2.76 -15.86 -2.55
C GLU A 252 -3.56 -15.58 -1.27
N VAL A 253 -3.98 -14.34 -1.04
CA VAL A 253 -4.80 -13.99 0.12
C VAL A 253 -6.20 -14.61 0.05
N ILE A 254 -6.75 -14.72 -1.17
CA ILE A 254 -7.96 -15.49 -1.49
C ILE A 254 -7.62 -16.46 -2.61
N LYS A 255 -7.66 -17.76 -2.30
CA LYS A 255 -7.12 -18.83 -3.15
C LYS A 255 -7.67 -18.78 -4.58
N GLY A 256 -6.77 -18.69 -5.56
CA GLY A 256 -7.08 -18.62 -6.99
C GLY A 256 -7.94 -17.43 -7.43
N LYS A 257 -8.01 -16.35 -6.62
CA LYS A 257 -8.82 -15.15 -6.91
C LYS A 257 -8.08 -13.84 -6.66
N LEU A 258 -7.48 -13.67 -5.48
CA LEU A 258 -6.78 -12.45 -5.06
C LEU A 258 -5.42 -12.82 -4.47
N ALA A 259 -4.37 -12.15 -4.94
CA ALA A 259 -3.04 -12.24 -4.38
C ALA A 259 -2.49 -10.87 -3.97
N VAL A 260 -1.50 -10.88 -3.09
CA VAL A 260 -0.69 -9.70 -2.77
C VAL A 260 0.74 -10.02 -3.16
N LEU A 261 1.32 -9.19 -4.01
CA LEU A 261 2.64 -9.38 -4.59
C LEU A 261 3.62 -8.41 -3.91
N SER A 262 4.52 -8.97 -3.12
CA SER A 262 5.56 -8.23 -2.41
C SER A 262 6.81 -8.17 -3.29
N PHE A 263 7.11 -6.98 -3.78
CA PHE A 263 8.29 -6.76 -4.61
C PHE A 263 9.31 -5.89 -3.88
N ASN A 264 10.58 -6.12 -4.18
CA ASN A 264 11.68 -5.45 -3.49
C ASN A 264 11.93 -4.05 -4.08
N THR A 265 11.34 -3.03 -3.46
CA THR A 265 11.45 -1.63 -3.89
C THR A 265 12.87 -1.07 -3.79
N LEU A 266 13.76 -1.70 -3.02
CA LEU A 266 15.17 -1.29 -2.95
C LEU A 266 15.91 -1.46 -4.28
N TYR A 267 15.38 -2.27 -5.20
CA TYR A 267 15.91 -2.42 -6.56
C TYR A 267 15.50 -1.31 -7.52
N LEU A 268 14.62 -0.41 -7.08
CA LEU A 268 14.19 0.78 -7.81
C LEU A 268 14.67 2.07 -7.11
N TYR A 269 15.14 1.95 -5.86
CA TYR A 269 15.41 3.08 -4.96
C TYR A 269 16.74 3.76 -5.26
N THR A 270 16.72 5.07 -5.51
CA THR A 270 17.90 5.90 -5.84
C THR A 270 18.94 5.95 -4.71
N ALA A 271 18.52 5.76 -3.46
CA ALA A 271 19.46 5.73 -2.33
C ALA A 271 20.12 4.35 -2.14
N ASN A 272 19.72 3.32 -2.88
CA ASN A 272 20.48 2.07 -2.97
C ASN A 272 21.64 2.29 -3.95
N PRO A 273 22.91 2.29 -3.50
CA PRO A 273 24.06 2.58 -4.35
C PRO A 273 24.33 1.51 -5.43
N LEU A 274 23.57 0.43 -5.45
CA LEU A 274 23.63 -0.63 -6.46
C LEU A 274 22.61 -0.43 -7.60
N VAL A 275 21.78 0.62 -7.53
CA VAL A 275 20.79 0.98 -8.53
C VAL A 275 21.31 2.20 -9.30
N ASP A 276 21.65 2.01 -10.57
CA ASP A 276 21.91 3.13 -11.49
C ASP A 276 20.71 3.44 -12.40
N ASN A 277 20.01 2.40 -12.87
CA ASN A 277 18.84 2.47 -13.75
C ASN A 277 18.09 1.14 -13.75
N CYS A 278 17.06 1.02 -14.58
CA CYS A 278 16.28 -0.20 -14.80
C CYS A 278 16.28 -0.67 -16.26
N ASP A 279 17.13 -0.10 -17.12
CA ASP A 279 17.21 -0.44 -18.55
C ASP A 279 18.30 -1.45 -18.87
N SER A 280 19.41 -1.39 -18.15
CA SER A 280 20.51 -2.34 -18.33
C SER A 280 20.20 -3.69 -17.68
N ARG A 281 20.51 -4.78 -18.38
CA ARG A 281 20.27 -6.16 -17.93
C ARG A 281 20.93 -6.54 -16.61
N LYS A 282 22.01 -5.84 -16.24
CA LYS A 282 22.76 -6.09 -15.00
C LYS A 282 22.11 -5.41 -13.79
N GLN A 283 21.17 -4.51 -14.02
CA GLN A 283 20.55 -3.75 -12.96
C GLN A 283 19.52 -4.60 -12.21
N PRO A 284 19.44 -4.45 -10.87
CA PRO A 284 18.51 -5.19 -10.06
C PRO A 284 17.05 -4.99 -10.49
N GLY A 285 16.66 -3.75 -10.83
CA GLY A 285 15.31 -3.43 -11.26
C GLY A 285 14.93 -4.04 -12.61
N TYR A 286 15.88 -4.21 -13.53
CA TYR A 286 15.63 -4.92 -14.79
C TYR A 286 15.19 -6.38 -14.55
N GLN A 287 15.93 -7.09 -13.69
CA GLN A 287 15.63 -8.48 -13.34
C GLN A 287 14.32 -8.61 -12.57
N LEU A 288 14.02 -7.63 -11.70
CA LEU A 288 12.74 -7.54 -11.02
C LEU A 288 11.57 -7.42 -12.02
N PHE A 289 11.67 -6.52 -13.02
CA PHE A 289 10.60 -6.34 -14.00
C PHE A 289 10.42 -7.56 -14.92
N ARG A 290 11.48 -8.30 -15.22
CA ARG A 290 11.37 -9.59 -15.92
C ARG A 290 10.54 -10.60 -15.14
N TRP A 291 10.85 -10.76 -13.84
CA TRP A 291 10.06 -11.62 -12.96
C TRP A 291 8.60 -11.16 -12.87
N LEU A 292 8.39 -9.85 -12.67
CA LEU A 292 7.06 -9.26 -12.58
C LEU A 292 6.24 -9.58 -13.84
N GLY A 293 6.86 -9.50 -15.02
CA GLY A 293 6.20 -9.80 -16.28
C GLY A 293 5.67 -11.22 -16.38
N VAL A 294 6.50 -12.21 -16.04
CA VAL A 294 6.10 -13.63 -16.07
C VAL A 294 4.99 -13.90 -15.05
N VAL A 295 5.09 -13.33 -13.85
CA VAL A 295 4.06 -13.49 -12.80
C VAL A 295 2.74 -12.84 -13.21
N LEU A 296 2.77 -11.59 -13.70
CA LEU A 296 1.56 -10.88 -14.09
C LEU A 296 0.86 -11.52 -15.28
N GLU A 297 1.61 -12.04 -16.25
CA GLU A 297 1.04 -12.79 -17.37
C GLU A 297 0.27 -14.03 -16.87
N GLU A 298 0.84 -14.75 -15.91
CA GLU A 298 0.18 -15.91 -15.30
C GLU A 298 -1.05 -15.50 -14.47
N MET A 299 -0.97 -14.41 -13.70
CA MET A 299 -2.11 -13.87 -12.94
C MET A 299 -3.27 -13.51 -13.88
N ARG A 300 -2.98 -12.89 -15.03
CA ARG A 300 -3.97 -12.60 -16.06
C ARG A 300 -4.59 -13.88 -16.64
N LYS A 301 -3.77 -14.88 -16.99
CA LYS A 301 -4.24 -16.19 -17.51
C LYS A 301 -5.19 -16.89 -16.54
N ARG A 302 -4.93 -16.77 -15.23
CA ARG A 302 -5.76 -17.32 -14.15
C ARG A 302 -6.95 -16.42 -13.77
N ASN A 303 -7.10 -15.25 -14.40
CA ASN A 303 -8.07 -14.23 -14.04
C ASN A 303 -8.03 -13.84 -12.55
N MET A 304 -6.83 -13.81 -11.99
CA MET A 304 -6.59 -13.35 -10.63
C MET A 304 -6.38 -11.84 -10.61
N LYS A 305 -6.72 -11.22 -9.48
CA LYS A 305 -6.45 -9.81 -9.20
C LYS A 305 -5.33 -9.70 -8.17
N ILE A 306 -4.59 -8.60 -8.20
CA ILE A 306 -3.48 -8.41 -7.26
C ILE A 306 -3.45 -7.02 -6.66
N TRP A 307 -2.95 -6.96 -5.43
CA TRP A 307 -2.31 -5.75 -4.89
C TRP A 307 -0.79 -5.84 -5.05
N LEU A 308 -0.16 -4.72 -5.37
CA LEU A 308 1.29 -4.57 -5.26
C LEU A 308 1.62 -4.02 -3.88
N THR A 309 2.65 -4.58 -3.23
CA THR A 309 3.16 -4.07 -1.96
C THR A 309 4.68 -3.96 -1.98
N GLY A 310 5.19 -2.92 -1.33
CA GLY A 310 6.60 -2.59 -1.22
C GLY A 310 6.81 -1.59 -0.09
N HIS A 311 8.06 -1.25 0.23
CA HIS A 311 8.32 -0.26 1.28
C HIS A 311 8.39 1.16 0.73
N VAL A 312 9.34 1.41 -0.17
CA VAL A 312 9.61 2.75 -0.73
C VAL A 312 8.58 3.05 -1.84
N PRO A 313 7.83 4.16 -1.78
CA PRO A 313 6.80 4.46 -2.77
C PRO A 313 7.37 4.99 -4.09
N PRO A 314 6.65 4.78 -5.22
CA PRO A 314 7.07 5.16 -6.57
C PRO A 314 6.86 6.65 -6.85
N VAL A 315 7.76 7.48 -6.33
CA VAL A 315 7.84 8.92 -6.63
C VAL A 315 9.19 9.28 -7.26
N PRO A 316 9.27 10.36 -8.06
CA PRO A 316 10.52 10.82 -8.65
C PRO A 316 11.67 10.99 -7.65
N LYS A 317 11.36 11.43 -6.43
CA LYS A 317 12.34 11.54 -5.34
C LYS A 317 13.01 10.19 -5.01
N ASN A 318 12.24 9.11 -5.05
CA ASN A 318 12.68 7.82 -4.56
C ASN A 318 13.18 6.91 -5.68
N TYR A 319 12.54 6.93 -6.84
CA TYR A 319 12.87 5.99 -7.92
C TYR A 319 13.68 6.66 -9.01
N ASP A 320 14.66 5.93 -9.53
CA ASP A 320 15.34 6.35 -10.76
C ASP A 320 14.30 6.51 -11.90
N GLU A 321 14.50 7.47 -12.81
CA GLU A 321 13.53 7.79 -13.87
C GLU A 321 13.18 6.56 -14.71
N SER A 322 14.18 5.77 -15.08
CA SER A 322 13.97 4.57 -15.87
C SER A 322 13.19 3.50 -15.12
N CYS A 323 13.36 3.44 -13.80
CA CYS A 323 12.66 2.53 -12.91
C CYS A 323 11.21 2.98 -12.69
N LEU A 324 10.99 4.27 -12.47
CA LEU A 324 9.67 4.85 -12.27
C LEU A 324 8.81 4.67 -13.51
N ARG A 325 9.29 5.07 -14.69
CA ARG A 325 8.51 4.93 -15.94
C ARG A 325 8.16 3.46 -16.23
N LYS A 326 9.09 2.52 -16.02
CA LYS A 326 8.82 1.09 -16.21
C LYS A 326 7.76 0.59 -15.23
N TYR A 327 7.87 0.97 -13.97
CA TYR A 327 6.87 0.66 -12.96
C TYR A 327 5.48 1.14 -13.38
N ILE A 328 5.36 2.40 -13.84
CA ILE A 328 4.08 2.97 -14.29
C ILE A 328 3.55 2.27 -15.55
N ILE A 329 4.41 1.94 -16.50
CA ILE A 329 4.01 1.21 -17.71
C ILE A 329 3.49 -0.20 -17.35
N TRP A 330 4.13 -0.90 -16.40
CA TRP A 330 3.63 -2.20 -15.90
C TRP A 330 2.26 -2.09 -15.22
N THR A 331 2.04 -1.08 -14.38
CA THR A 331 0.74 -0.87 -13.73
C THR A 331 -0.34 -0.49 -14.74
N HIS A 332 -0.01 0.32 -15.75
CA HIS A 332 -0.91 0.70 -16.82
C HIS A 332 -1.32 -0.48 -17.71
N GLU A 333 -0.35 -1.28 -18.18
CA GLU A 333 -0.63 -2.39 -19.10
C GLU A 333 -1.23 -3.62 -18.43
N TYR A 334 -1.28 -3.65 -17.10
CA TYR A 334 -1.94 -4.67 -16.28
C TYR A 334 -3.09 -4.10 -15.44
N ARG A 335 -3.72 -3.02 -15.91
CA ARG A 335 -4.89 -2.38 -15.27
C ARG A 335 -6.14 -3.26 -15.19
N ASP A 336 -6.16 -4.40 -15.87
CA ASP A 336 -7.15 -5.47 -15.74
C ASP A 336 -6.92 -6.39 -14.53
N VAL A 337 -5.70 -6.42 -13.99
CA VAL A 337 -5.22 -7.31 -12.93
C VAL A 337 -4.87 -6.55 -11.65
N ILE A 338 -4.13 -5.46 -11.76
CA ILE A 338 -3.58 -4.69 -10.62
C ILE A 338 -4.64 -3.76 -10.05
N ILE A 339 -4.88 -3.86 -8.74
CA ILE A 339 -5.81 -3.02 -7.98
C ILE A 339 -5.16 -1.68 -7.59
N GLY A 340 -3.89 -1.72 -7.22
CA GLY A 340 -3.13 -0.55 -6.75
C GLY A 340 -1.86 -0.97 -6.02
N GLY A 341 -1.13 0.03 -5.52
CA GLY A 341 0.07 -0.16 -4.70
C GLY A 341 -0.12 0.25 -3.25
N LEU A 342 0.54 -0.46 -2.33
CA LEU A 342 0.56 -0.22 -0.87
C LEU A 342 2.02 -0.03 -0.40
N TYR A 343 2.31 1.12 0.22
CA TYR A 343 3.67 1.53 0.60
C TYR A 343 3.73 2.22 1.97
N GLY A 344 4.93 2.36 2.51
CA GLY A 344 5.25 3.08 3.75
C GLY A 344 6.36 4.12 3.54
N HIS A 345 7.42 4.05 4.34
CA HIS A 345 8.68 4.81 4.22
C HIS A 345 8.60 6.31 4.50
N MET A 346 7.60 7.00 3.96
CA MET A 346 7.52 8.47 4.01
C MET A 346 7.01 8.97 5.36
N ASN A 347 6.34 8.09 6.13
CA ASN A 347 5.64 8.34 7.38
C ASN A 347 4.57 9.45 7.25
N ILE A 348 3.97 9.60 6.06
CA ILE A 348 2.98 10.65 5.76
C ILE A 348 1.79 10.01 5.05
N ASP A 349 0.57 10.32 5.49
CA ASP A 349 -0.65 9.85 4.82
C ASP A 349 -0.88 10.58 3.50
N HIS A 350 -0.65 9.91 2.37
CA HIS A 350 -0.97 10.45 1.05
C HIS A 350 -1.02 9.35 -0.03
N TRP A 351 -1.20 9.78 -1.28
CA TRP A 351 -1.24 8.90 -2.45
C TRP A 351 -0.64 9.59 -3.67
N ILE A 352 -0.26 8.79 -4.67
CA ILE A 352 0.49 9.23 -5.84
C ILE A 352 -0.27 8.79 -7.11
N PRO A 353 -0.71 9.73 -7.97
CA PRO A 353 -1.16 9.43 -9.32
C PRO A 353 0.04 9.08 -10.20
N LEU A 354 -0.04 7.94 -10.87
CA LEU A 354 1.00 7.43 -11.76
C LEU A 354 0.53 7.61 -13.20
N ASP A 355 1.12 8.57 -13.90
CA ASP A 355 0.69 8.98 -15.23
C ASP A 355 1.33 8.13 -16.35
N SER A 356 0.52 7.35 -17.05
CA SER A 356 1.02 6.50 -18.14
C SER A 356 1.53 7.29 -19.35
N GLU A 357 0.94 8.46 -19.65
CA GLU A 357 1.41 9.26 -20.80
C GLU A 357 2.81 9.78 -20.54
N TRP A 358 3.06 10.33 -19.35
CA TRP A 358 4.41 10.73 -18.93
C TRP A 358 5.40 9.57 -19.05
N ALA A 359 5.01 8.36 -18.63
CA ALA A 359 5.89 7.21 -18.66
C ALA A 359 6.24 6.76 -20.09
N TYR A 360 5.28 6.79 -21.03
CA TYR A 360 5.56 6.51 -22.44
C TYR A 360 6.36 7.61 -23.12
N ASP A 361 6.11 8.87 -22.78
CA ASP A 361 6.87 10.01 -23.31
C ASP A 361 8.33 9.97 -22.82
N SER A 362 8.56 9.67 -21.54
CA SER A 362 9.92 9.44 -20.98
C SER A 362 10.62 8.26 -21.67
N LEU A 363 9.89 7.17 -21.95
CA LEU A 363 10.44 6.03 -22.69
C LEU A 363 10.80 6.42 -24.14
N ALA A 364 9.98 7.21 -24.82
CA ALA A 364 10.22 7.65 -26.19
C ALA A 364 11.39 8.65 -26.30
N ALA A 365 11.53 9.56 -25.34
CA ALA A 365 12.59 10.57 -25.30
C ALA A 365 14.00 9.95 -25.20
N GLU A 366 14.16 8.87 -24.43
CA GLU A 366 15.44 8.17 -24.36
C GLU A 366 15.81 7.51 -25.69
N VAL A 367 14.84 6.93 -26.39
CA VAL A 367 15.06 6.30 -27.70
C VAL A 367 15.36 7.36 -28.78
N PHE A 368 14.77 8.55 -28.68
CA PHE A 368 14.94 9.65 -29.63
C PHE A 368 15.30 10.97 -28.91
N PRO A 369 16.58 11.19 -28.53
CA PRO A 369 17.02 12.33 -27.72
C PRO A 369 16.90 13.72 -28.38
N SER A 370 16.33 13.81 -29.60
CA SER A 370 16.26 15.05 -30.37
C SER A 370 15.05 15.94 -30.07
N GLU A 371 14.09 15.48 -29.25
CA GLU A 371 12.96 16.29 -28.80
C GLU A 371 13.15 16.67 -27.33
N SER A 372 13.19 17.98 -27.06
CA SER A 372 13.27 18.53 -25.72
C SER A 372 11.94 18.31 -24.98
N ILE A 373 11.79 17.18 -24.29
CA ILE A 373 10.68 16.96 -23.37
C ILE A 373 11.04 17.64 -22.03
N PRO A 374 10.14 18.43 -21.42
CA PRO A 374 10.42 19.07 -20.14
C PRO A 374 10.65 18.03 -19.04
N SER A 375 11.81 18.05 -18.40
CA SER A 375 12.14 17.21 -17.24
C SER A 375 11.48 17.73 -15.95
N ASP A 376 10.32 18.39 -16.07
CA ASP A 376 9.79 19.29 -15.06
C ASP A 376 9.36 18.52 -13.80
N LEU A 377 8.87 17.29 -13.96
CA LEU A 377 8.42 16.45 -12.85
C LEU A 377 9.55 16.11 -11.87
N TYR A 378 10.74 15.72 -12.36
CA TYR A 378 11.87 15.37 -11.50
C TYR A 378 12.49 16.60 -10.82
N ASN A 379 12.46 17.74 -11.49
CA ASN A 379 13.02 18.99 -10.95
C ASN A 379 12.12 19.66 -9.89
N GLY A 380 10.82 19.35 -9.87
CA GLY A 380 9.85 19.95 -8.92
C GLY A 380 9.93 19.39 -7.50
N PHE A 381 10.41 18.14 -7.33
CA PHE A 381 10.51 17.51 -6.01
C PHE A 381 11.72 18.03 -5.21
N PRO A 382 11.50 18.58 -4.01
CA PRO A 382 12.57 19.10 -3.17
C PRO A 382 13.38 17.96 -2.59
N ASP A 383 14.68 18.21 -2.40
CA ASP A 383 15.49 17.37 -1.52
C ASP A 383 14.99 17.56 -0.08
N LEU A 384 14.62 16.43 0.55
CA LEU A 384 14.23 16.40 1.96
C LEU A 384 15.45 16.25 2.87
N ASP A 385 16.62 15.90 2.33
CA ASP A 385 17.88 15.91 3.06
C ASP A 385 18.37 17.35 3.22
N VAL A 386 17.73 18.08 4.14
CA VAL A 386 18.20 19.42 4.48
C VAL A 386 19.52 19.29 5.23
N LYS A 387 20.55 19.96 4.72
CA LYS A 387 21.76 20.21 5.49
C LYS A 387 21.55 21.46 6.33
N ASP A 388 21.87 21.40 7.61
CA ASP A 388 21.91 22.59 8.45
C ASP A 388 22.95 23.59 7.95
N VAL A 389 22.89 24.82 8.48
CA VAL A 389 23.86 25.91 8.20
C VAL A 389 25.31 25.46 8.45
N ASP A 390 25.51 24.47 9.32
CA ASP A 390 26.81 23.88 9.66
C ASP A 390 27.21 22.69 8.76
N GLY A 391 26.42 22.36 7.74
CA GLY A 391 26.69 21.30 6.77
C GLY A 391 26.38 19.87 7.24
N VAL A 392 25.70 19.71 8.39
CA VAL A 392 25.26 18.42 8.93
C VAL A 392 24.02 17.94 8.18
N SER A 393 24.07 16.72 7.65
CA SER A 393 22.98 16.09 6.91
C SER A 393 22.01 15.42 7.88
N HIS A 394 20.72 15.79 7.80
CA HIS A 394 19.63 15.15 8.56
C HIS A 394 19.07 13.88 7.90
N ARG A 395 19.70 13.41 6.82
CA ARG A 395 19.30 12.23 6.03
C ARG A 395 18.84 11.00 6.83
N TYR A 396 19.45 10.77 8.00
CA TYR A 396 19.17 9.61 8.84
C TYR A 396 18.37 9.95 10.10
N ASP A 397 18.07 11.23 10.33
CA ASP A 397 17.37 11.65 11.55
C ASP A 397 15.90 11.20 11.53
N GLY A 398 15.37 10.86 12.70
CA GLY A 398 13.95 10.53 12.86
C GLY A 398 13.06 11.78 12.92
N VAL A 399 13.65 12.97 13.09
CA VAL A 399 12.90 14.23 13.15
C VAL A 399 12.32 14.57 11.77
N PRO A 400 11.00 14.82 11.64
CA PRO A 400 10.42 15.23 10.37
C PRO A 400 10.87 16.64 9.99
N VAL A 401 11.55 16.77 8.85
CA VAL A 401 12.01 18.06 8.28
C VAL A 401 11.46 18.26 6.88
N GLY A 402 10.97 19.46 6.56
CA GLY A 402 10.56 19.84 5.21
C GLY A 402 9.34 19.09 4.67
N LYS A 403 8.58 18.38 5.53
CA LYS A 403 7.49 17.50 5.10
C LYS A 403 6.30 18.30 4.54
N VAL A 404 6.05 19.52 5.03
CA VAL A 404 5.07 20.45 4.43
C VAL A 404 5.50 20.85 3.01
N ARG A 405 6.79 21.14 2.80
CA ARG A 405 7.32 21.47 1.48
C ARG A 405 7.15 20.32 0.50
N TYR A 406 7.44 19.09 0.94
CA TYR A 406 7.19 17.89 0.14
C TYR A 406 5.71 17.77 -0.25
N MET A 407 4.79 17.94 0.70
CA MET A 407 3.36 17.87 0.40
C MET A 407 2.91 18.98 -0.57
N ASN A 408 3.49 20.17 -0.49
CA ASN A 408 3.23 21.23 -1.46
C ASN A 408 3.72 20.85 -2.87
N SER A 409 4.88 20.21 -3.01
CA SER A 409 5.34 19.68 -4.31
C SER A 409 4.47 18.54 -4.83
N VAL A 410 4.01 17.63 -3.96
CA VAL A 410 2.98 16.64 -4.34
C VAL A 410 1.74 17.33 -4.90
N ARG A 411 1.29 18.41 -4.26
CA ARG A 411 0.13 19.18 -4.73
C ARG A 411 0.38 19.89 -6.06
N GLU A 412 1.53 20.53 -6.22
CA GLU A 412 1.86 21.40 -7.36
C GLU A 412 2.32 20.61 -8.60
N ASP A 413 3.13 19.58 -8.38
CA ASP A 413 3.80 18.82 -9.44
C ASP A 413 3.06 17.53 -9.79
N LEU A 414 2.24 16.97 -8.88
CA LEU A 414 1.39 15.81 -9.18
C LEU A 414 -0.06 16.22 -9.31
N TYR A 415 -0.68 16.73 -8.24
CA TYR A 415 -2.14 16.90 -8.22
C TYR A 415 -2.64 18.00 -9.15
N ALA A 416 -1.93 19.13 -9.25
CA ALA A 416 -2.28 20.21 -10.16
C ALA A 416 -1.95 19.89 -11.63
N GLN A 417 -1.08 18.91 -11.88
CA GLN A 417 -0.73 18.43 -13.22
C GLN A 417 -1.61 17.26 -13.70
N ILE A 418 -2.55 16.79 -12.87
CA ILE A 418 -3.52 15.78 -13.30
C ILE A 418 -4.30 16.31 -14.49
N ALA A 419 -4.27 15.56 -15.59
CA ALA A 419 -4.90 15.92 -16.84
C ALA A 419 -6.41 16.16 -16.67
N GLU A 420 -6.97 16.97 -17.57
CA GLU A 420 -8.40 17.24 -17.58
C GLU A 420 -9.21 15.97 -17.85
N SER A 421 -10.51 16.02 -17.54
CA SER A 421 -11.38 14.84 -17.60
C SER A 421 -11.43 14.20 -19.00
N ASN A 422 -11.30 15.00 -20.06
CA ASN A 422 -11.31 14.51 -21.44
C ASN A 422 -10.02 13.75 -21.81
N ASP A 423 -8.90 14.07 -21.14
CA ASP A 423 -7.56 13.56 -21.46
C ASP A 423 -7.10 12.45 -20.50
N SER A 424 -7.90 12.16 -19.46
CA SER A 424 -7.60 11.11 -18.48
C SER A 424 -8.20 9.73 -18.86
N GLY A 425 -9.12 9.70 -19.83
CA GLY A 425 -9.96 8.54 -20.11
C GLY A 425 -11.23 8.51 -19.25
N ILE A 426 -12.23 7.73 -19.70
CA ILE A 426 -13.58 7.71 -19.08
C ILE A 426 -13.52 7.26 -17.61
N PHE A 427 -12.61 6.35 -17.29
CA PHE A 427 -12.41 5.83 -15.93
C PHE A 427 -11.10 6.35 -15.31
N SER A 428 -10.57 7.45 -15.86
CA SER A 428 -9.24 7.96 -15.54
C SER A 428 -8.14 6.89 -15.73
N ASP A 429 -8.27 6.02 -16.74
CA ASP A 429 -7.41 4.85 -16.99
C ASP A 429 -6.01 5.18 -17.55
N ARG A 430 -5.74 6.48 -17.77
CA ARG A 430 -4.38 7.05 -17.87
C ARG A 430 -3.57 6.89 -16.57
N TYR A 431 -4.25 6.82 -15.42
CA TYR A 431 -3.60 6.83 -14.12
C TYR A 431 -3.67 5.48 -13.41
N SER A 432 -2.65 5.19 -12.61
CA SER A 432 -2.71 4.18 -11.54
C SER A 432 -2.44 4.84 -10.19
N ILE A 433 -2.84 4.22 -9.08
CA ILE A 433 -2.70 4.82 -7.74
C ILE A 433 -1.76 4.01 -6.86
N ALA A 434 -0.77 4.68 -6.29
CA ALA A 434 0.07 4.16 -5.21
C ALA A 434 -0.28 4.86 -3.89
N HIS A 435 -0.57 4.09 -2.85
CA HIS A 435 -0.97 4.60 -1.54
C HIS A 435 0.20 4.53 -0.57
N VAL A 436 0.40 5.61 0.18
CA VAL A 436 1.43 5.71 1.22
C VAL A 436 0.73 5.81 2.57
N SER A 437 0.98 4.82 3.43
CA SER A 437 0.37 4.76 4.76
C SER A 437 1.15 5.59 5.77
N THR A 438 0.45 6.01 6.82
CA THR A 438 1.06 6.45 8.08
C THR A 438 1.80 5.30 8.74
N SER A 439 2.68 5.63 9.68
CA SER A 439 3.61 4.72 10.32
C SER A 439 3.35 4.55 11.81
N VAL A 440 3.84 3.46 12.40
CA VAL A 440 3.80 3.26 13.87
C VAL A 440 4.91 4.03 14.57
N ILE A 441 6.07 4.23 13.94
CA ILE A 441 7.13 5.10 14.47
C ILE A 441 6.57 6.48 14.81
N PRO A 442 6.89 7.05 16.00
CA PRO A 442 6.37 8.33 16.43
C PRO A 442 7.04 9.52 15.73
N THR A 443 7.26 9.44 14.42
CA THR A 443 7.54 10.62 13.58
C THR A 443 6.38 11.60 13.72
N TYR A 444 5.14 11.09 13.57
CA TYR A 444 3.89 11.76 13.97
C TYR A 444 3.20 10.93 15.06
N ASN A 445 1.89 11.03 15.25
CA ASN A 445 1.21 10.01 16.06
C ASN A 445 1.24 8.66 15.32
N PRO A 446 1.44 7.53 16.04
CA PRO A 446 1.39 6.20 15.46
C PRO A 446 0.05 5.95 14.76
N GLY A 447 0.11 5.47 13.52
CA GLY A 447 -1.06 5.22 12.69
C GLY A 447 -1.09 3.81 12.09
N ILE A 448 -2.30 3.28 11.90
CA ILE A 448 -2.57 2.02 11.19
C ILE A 448 -3.81 2.17 10.31
N ARG A 449 -3.90 1.38 9.23
CA ARG A 449 -5.00 1.49 8.26
C ARG A 449 -5.74 0.18 8.05
N VAL A 450 -7.07 0.24 8.09
CA VAL A 450 -7.93 -0.90 7.72
C VAL A 450 -8.65 -0.57 6.42
N TRP A 451 -8.36 -1.35 5.38
CA TRP A 451 -9.00 -1.24 4.07
C TRP A 451 -10.26 -2.07 4.02
N GLU A 452 -11.27 -1.58 3.30
CA GLU A 452 -12.49 -2.32 2.97
C GLU A 452 -12.61 -2.51 1.45
N TYR A 453 -12.93 -3.72 1.02
CA TYR A 453 -12.99 -4.09 -0.39
C TYR A 453 -14.22 -4.94 -0.70
N ASN A 454 -14.69 -4.84 -1.94
CA ASN A 454 -15.91 -5.50 -2.37
C ASN A 454 -15.74 -7.03 -2.44
N ILE A 455 -16.52 -7.76 -1.64
CA ILE A 455 -16.57 -9.23 -1.66
C ILE A 455 -17.82 -9.77 -2.37
N THR A 456 -18.68 -8.89 -2.89
CA THR A 456 -19.87 -9.27 -3.66
C THR A 456 -19.48 -10.06 -4.90
N GLY A 457 -20.25 -11.11 -5.23
CA GLY A 457 -19.99 -11.95 -6.40
C GLY A 457 -18.96 -13.07 -6.16
N LEU A 458 -18.36 -13.14 -4.97
CA LEU A 458 -17.66 -14.34 -4.52
C LEU A 458 -18.68 -15.41 -4.14
N VAL A 459 -19.01 -16.26 -5.10
CA VAL A 459 -19.79 -17.48 -4.90
C VAL A 459 -18.87 -18.68 -5.00
N ASP A 460 -19.01 -19.64 -4.09
CA ASP A 460 -18.35 -20.94 -4.18
C ASP A 460 -19.06 -21.80 -5.26
N GLU A 461 -18.86 -21.43 -6.52
CA GLU A 461 -19.36 -22.21 -7.66
C GLU A 461 -18.38 -23.36 -7.91
N GLY A 462 -18.76 -24.58 -7.49
CA GLY A 462 -17.99 -25.80 -7.73
C GLY A 462 -17.55 -26.00 -9.19
N GLU A 463 -18.28 -25.43 -10.17
CA GLU A 463 -17.92 -25.43 -11.59
C GLU A 463 -16.71 -24.52 -11.91
N LYS A 464 -16.62 -23.31 -11.33
CA LYS A 464 -15.43 -22.44 -11.46
C LYS A 464 -14.22 -23.01 -10.73
N ARG A 465 -14.44 -23.76 -9.64
CA ARG A 465 -13.38 -24.54 -8.95
C ARG A 465 -12.78 -25.60 -9.87
N ALA A 466 -13.59 -26.27 -10.69
CA ALA A 466 -13.11 -27.24 -11.68
C ALA A 466 -12.33 -26.59 -12.84
N GLU A 467 -12.64 -25.34 -13.21
CA GLU A 467 -11.89 -24.59 -14.23
C GLU A 467 -10.54 -24.08 -13.71
N ASN A 468 -10.48 -23.58 -12.46
CA ASN A 468 -9.21 -23.26 -11.79
C ASN A 468 -8.32 -24.50 -11.58
N GLN A 469 -8.90 -25.69 -11.40
CA GLN A 469 -8.17 -26.96 -11.34
C GLN A 469 -7.56 -27.41 -12.69
N ARG A 470 -7.95 -26.80 -13.82
CA ARG A 470 -7.31 -27.08 -15.12
C ARG A 470 -5.99 -26.33 -15.28
N GLN A 471 -5.75 -25.28 -14.50
CA GLN A 471 -4.48 -24.57 -14.50
C GLN A 471 -3.43 -25.42 -13.79
N PRO A 472 -2.18 -25.43 -14.26
CA PRO A 472 -1.11 -26.14 -13.59
C PRO A 472 -0.94 -25.63 -12.15
N PRO A 473 -0.52 -26.49 -11.20
CA PRO A 473 -0.22 -26.04 -9.84
C PRO A 473 0.91 -25.00 -9.86
N TRP A 474 0.97 -24.17 -8.83
CA TRP A 474 2.00 -23.13 -8.72
C TRP A 474 3.42 -23.70 -8.72
N SER A 475 3.63 -24.89 -8.15
CA SER A 475 4.90 -25.61 -8.24
C SER A 475 5.42 -25.75 -9.68
N THR A 476 4.56 -26.15 -10.62
CA THR A 476 4.94 -26.27 -12.05
C THR A 476 5.25 -24.90 -12.66
N PHE A 477 4.47 -23.86 -12.31
CA PHE A 477 4.77 -22.50 -12.75
C PHE A 477 6.14 -22.01 -12.24
N PHE A 478 6.48 -22.29 -10.99
CA PHE A 478 7.77 -21.88 -10.41
C PHE A 478 8.96 -22.63 -11.02
N GLU A 479 8.80 -23.91 -11.34
CA GLU A 479 9.79 -24.68 -12.12
C GLU A 479 10.05 -24.03 -13.49
N ASP A 480 8.99 -23.66 -14.23
CA ASP A 480 9.11 -23.01 -15.54
C ASP A 480 9.70 -21.58 -15.42
N LEU A 481 9.30 -20.83 -14.39
CA LEU A 481 9.82 -19.50 -14.10
C LEU A 481 11.33 -19.53 -13.83
N GLU A 482 11.83 -20.53 -13.09
CA GLU A 482 13.26 -20.68 -12.85
C GLU A 482 14.05 -20.83 -14.15
N VAL A 483 13.55 -21.66 -15.07
CA VAL A 483 14.13 -21.86 -16.39
C VAL A 483 14.12 -20.57 -17.20
N GLU A 484 13.01 -19.83 -17.18
CA GLU A 484 12.88 -18.58 -17.93
C GLU A 484 13.79 -17.47 -17.39
N MET A 485 13.91 -17.36 -16.07
CA MET A 485 14.80 -16.40 -15.45
C MET A 485 16.27 -16.73 -15.79
N ALA A 486 16.67 -18.01 -15.75
CA ALA A 486 18.02 -18.46 -16.08
C ALA A 486 18.42 -18.19 -17.54
N LYS A 487 17.52 -18.37 -18.51
CA LYS A 487 17.83 -18.07 -19.93
C LYS A 487 18.26 -16.62 -20.14
N GLY A 488 17.64 -15.67 -19.44
CA GLY A 488 17.98 -14.26 -19.58
C GLY A 488 19.32 -13.88 -18.96
N ASP A 489 19.83 -14.71 -18.05
CA ASP A 489 21.16 -14.53 -17.45
C ASP A 489 22.28 -14.92 -18.45
N GLU A 490 21.97 -15.72 -19.48
CA GLU A 490 22.91 -16.22 -20.49
C GLU A 490 22.97 -15.40 -21.80
N ILE A 491 22.11 -14.40 -21.98
CA ILE A 491 22.04 -13.63 -23.24
C ILE A 491 23.20 -12.63 -23.33
N ASP A 492 23.96 -12.69 -24.43
CA ASP A 492 25.10 -11.80 -24.75
C ASP A 492 24.77 -10.31 -24.56
N GLU A 493 25.71 -9.57 -23.94
CA GLU A 493 25.65 -8.15 -23.62
C GLU A 493 25.46 -7.28 -24.87
N PHE A 494 25.89 -7.75 -26.04
CA PHE A 494 25.73 -7.07 -27.33
C PHE A 494 24.50 -7.50 -28.14
N ALA A 495 23.73 -8.47 -27.65
CA ALA A 495 22.52 -8.90 -28.34
C ALA A 495 21.38 -7.92 -28.04
N PHE A 496 21.09 -7.05 -28.99
CA PHE A 496 19.86 -6.24 -28.99
C PHE A 496 18.66 -7.17 -29.22
N PRO A 497 17.87 -7.48 -28.18
CA PRO A 497 16.69 -8.32 -28.39
C PRO A 497 15.69 -7.52 -29.23
N MET A 498 14.91 -8.20 -30.08
CA MET A 498 13.88 -7.51 -30.87
C MET A 498 12.81 -6.84 -29.97
N THR A 499 12.69 -7.26 -28.71
CA THR A 499 11.78 -6.75 -27.69
C THR A 499 12.46 -6.76 -26.32
N ASP A 500 12.38 -5.68 -25.55
CA ASP A 500 12.89 -5.64 -24.16
C ASP A 500 11.94 -6.41 -23.21
N PRO A 501 12.36 -7.56 -22.64
CA PRO A 501 11.51 -8.36 -21.75
C PRO A 501 11.25 -7.71 -20.38
N SER A 502 11.92 -6.61 -20.05
CA SER A 502 11.62 -5.83 -18.83
C SER A 502 10.51 -4.79 -19.05
N LEU A 503 10.00 -4.66 -20.27
CA LEU A 503 8.81 -3.87 -20.61
C LEU A 503 7.61 -4.80 -20.85
N PRO A 504 6.40 -4.39 -20.45
CA PRO A 504 5.20 -5.17 -20.74
C PRO A 504 4.83 -5.11 -22.22
N VAL A 505 4.15 -6.17 -22.66
CA VAL A 505 3.34 -6.11 -23.88
C VAL A 505 2.08 -5.29 -23.59
N LYS A 506 1.63 -4.52 -24.58
CA LYS A 506 0.40 -3.73 -24.46
C LYS A 506 -0.80 -4.58 -24.08
N MET A 507 -1.64 -4.07 -23.19
CA MET A 507 -2.91 -4.68 -22.81
C MET A 507 -3.76 -4.87 -24.08
N PRO A 508 -4.34 -6.07 -24.30
CA PRO A 508 -5.21 -6.29 -25.45
C PRO A 508 -6.41 -5.33 -25.44
N LEU A 509 -6.72 -4.73 -26.60
CA LEU A 509 -7.72 -3.65 -26.73
C LEU A 509 -9.12 -3.97 -26.19
N ASN A 510 -9.51 -5.25 -26.18
CA ASN A 510 -10.84 -5.70 -25.74
C ASN A 510 -10.84 -6.27 -24.31
N THR A 511 -9.72 -6.17 -23.59
CA THR A 511 -9.65 -6.61 -22.20
C THR A 511 -10.38 -5.59 -21.31
N PRO A 512 -11.35 -6.03 -20.48
CA PRO A 512 -12.05 -5.14 -19.57
C PRO A 512 -11.13 -4.64 -18.45
N LEU A 513 -11.38 -3.41 -17.98
CA LEU A 513 -10.64 -2.83 -16.87
C LEU A 513 -10.89 -3.60 -15.56
N GLY A 514 -9.89 -3.53 -14.68
CA GLY A 514 -9.87 -4.23 -13.41
C GLY A 514 -10.62 -3.50 -12.29
N PRO A 515 -10.60 -4.11 -11.09
CA PRO A 515 -11.32 -3.63 -9.91
C PRO A 515 -10.93 -2.23 -9.42
N ALA A 516 -9.77 -1.71 -9.81
CA ALA A 516 -9.38 -0.33 -9.50
C ALA A 516 -10.19 0.72 -10.26
N TYR A 517 -10.74 0.38 -11.42
CA TYR A 517 -11.33 1.35 -12.35
C TYR A 517 -12.84 1.21 -12.48
N VAL A 518 -13.34 -0.04 -12.42
CA VAL A 518 -14.75 -0.36 -12.55
C VAL A 518 -15.18 -1.16 -11.34
N SER A 519 -16.26 -0.72 -10.67
CA SER A 519 -16.80 -1.37 -9.49
C SER A 519 -17.17 -2.82 -9.79
N GLN A 520 -16.48 -3.75 -9.12
CA GLN A 520 -16.66 -5.20 -9.22
C GLN A 520 -16.08 -5.87 -7.96
N THR A 521 -16.05 -7.20 -7.94
CA THR A 521 -15.38 -7.95 -6.89
C THR A 521 -13.91 -7.50 -6.76
N PHE A 522 -13.46 -7.29 -5.53
CA PHE A 522 -12.16 -6.76 -5.12
C PHE A 522 -11.94 -5.27 -5.33
N SER A 523 -12.93 -4.51 -5.81
CA SER A 523 -12.83 -3.05 -5.85
C SER A 523 -12.65 -2.47 -4.45
N PRO A 524 -11.67 -1.58 -4.24
CA PRO A 524 -11.51 -0.83 -3.00
C PRO A 524 -12.73 0.06 -2.75
N LEU A 525 -13.30 -0.03 -1.55
CA LEU A 525 -14.53 0.70 -1.18
C LEU A 525 -14.23 1.93 -0.35
N ARG A 526 -13.46 1.75 0.73
CA ARG A 526 -13.05 2.80 1.66
C ARG A 526 -11.87 2.31 2.49
N TYR A 527 -11.25 3.20 3.25
CA TYR A 527 -10.43 2.78 4.37
C TYR A 527 -10.75 3.59 5.62
N VAL A 528 -10.37 3.02 6.75
CA VAL A 528 -10.38 3.62 8.06
C VAL A 528 -8.93 3.89 8.46
N GLN A 529 -8.62 5.14 8.75
CA GLN A 529 -7.35 5.53 9.36
C GLN A 529 -7.53 5.62 10.86
N LEU A 530 -6.73 4.85 11.60
CA LEU A 530 -6.69 4.86 13.05
C LEU A 530 -5.36 5.45 13.52
N PHE A 531 -5.35 6.08 14.68
CA PHE A 531 -4.13 6.62 15.29
C PHE A 531 -4.13 6.50 16.81
N ALA A 532 -2.96 6.51 17.42
CA ALA A 532 -2.78 6.55 18.87
C ALA A 532 -2.30 7.94 19.32
N ASN A 533 -3.13 8.67 20.07
CA ASN A 533 -2.79 10.00 20.57
C ASN A 533 -1.76 9.92 21.72
N LEU A 534 -0.47 9.99 21.38
CA LEU A 534 0.61 9.82 22.35
C LEU A 534 0.58 10.85 23.48
N SER A 535 0.13 12.08 23.19
CA SER A 535 0.02 13.13 24.21
C SER A 535 -0.98 12.76 25.29
N ALA A 536 -2.18 12.33 24.90
CA ALA A 536 -3.24 11.90 25.82
C ALA A 536 -2.88 10.59 26.55
N ILE A 537 -2.22 9.64 25.87
CA ILE A 537 -1.83 8.35 26.46
C ILE A 537 -0.72 8.55 27.50
N ASN A 538 0.32 9.32 27.19
CA ASN A 538 1.45 9.53 28.09
C ASN A 538 1.08 10.43 29.29
N SER A 539 0.12 11.35 29.14
CA SER A 539 -0.40 12.16 30.26
C SER A 539 -1.30 11.36 31.22
N GLY A 540 -1.76 10.18 30.80
CA GLY A 540 -2.74 9.35 31.52
C GLY A 540 -4.18 9.81 31.37
N GLU A 541 -4.46 10.74 30.45
CA GLU A 541 -5.82 11.15 30.08
C GLU A 541 -6.59 10.01 29.40
N SER A 542 -5.88 9.18 28.63
CA SER A 542 -6.44 7.97 28.00
C SER A 542 -5.56 6.74 28.27
N ALA A 543 -6.18 5.56 28.24
CA ALA A 543 -5.43 4.30 28.16
C ALA A 543 -4.81 4.15 26.76
N PHE A 544 -3.80 3.28 26.62
CA PHE A 544 -3.26 2.98 25.29
C PHE A 544 -4.35 2.36 24.41
N GLN A 545 -4.73 3.07 23.35
CA GLN A 545 -5.68 2.62 22.36
C GLN A 545 -5.45 3.35 21.04
N TYR A 546 -5.82 2.70 19.94
CA TYR A 546 -6.03 3.40 18.68
C TYR A 546 -7.48 3.90 18.61
N GLU A 547 -7.65 5.13 18.15
CA GLU A 547 -8.92 5.79 17.93
C GLU A 547 -9.10 6.16 16.45
N LEU A 548 -10.35 6.42 16.06
CA LEU A 548 -10.67 6.80 14.68
C LEU A 548 -10.10 8.19 14.38
N GLU A 549 -9.22 8.28 13.37
CA GLU A 549 -8.80 9.57 12.82
C GLU A 549 -9.81 10.06 11.78
N TYR A 550 -10.00 9.27 10.73
CA TYR A 550 -10.98 9.56 9.67
C TYR A 550 -11.30 8.32 8.84
N THR A 551 -12.36 8.44 8.05
CA THR A 551 -12.66 7.51 6.97
C THR A 551 -12.77 8.25 5.63
N THR A 552 -12.50 7.57 4.53
CA THR A 552 -12.42 8.23 3.20
C THR A 552 -13.75 8.76 2.67
N ASP A 553 -14.86 8.18 3.11
CA ASP A 553 -16.23 8.59 2.80
C ASP A 553 -16.77 9.68 3.73
N ASP A 554 -16.04 10.03 4.81
CA ASP A 554 -16.37 11.17 5.64
C ASP A 554 -15.91 12.50 5.02
N SER A 555 -16.52 13.59 5.48
CA SER A 555 -16.08 14.95 5.18
C SER A 555 -14.60 15.14 5.57
N PRO A 556 -13.80 15.88 4.78
CA PRO A 556 -14.20 16.62 3.58
C PRO A 556 -13.97 15.86 2.26
N TYR A 557 -13.65 14.57 2.30
CA TYR A 557 -13.31 13.79 1.10
C TYR A 557 -14.56 13.26 0.40
N GLU A 558 -15.51 12.71 1.17
CA GLU A 558 -16.81 12.21 0.68
C GLU A 558 -16.66 11.20 -0.49
N MET A 559 -15.62 10.35 -0.42
CA MET A 559 -15.33 9.34 -1.44
C MET A 559 -16.14 8.06 -1.18
N ASN A 560 -17.21 7.85 -1.95
CA ASN A 560 -18.09 6.67 -1.82
C ASN A 560 -17.46 5.37 -2.36
N SER A 561 -16.37 5.47 -3.09
CA SER A 561 -15.51 4.37 -3.53
C SER A 561 -14.06 4.87 -3.58
N LEU A 562 -13.12 3.92 -3.67
CA LEU A 562 -11.70 4.21 -3.85
C LEU A 562 -11.22 3.76 -5.23
N LEU A 563 -12.06 3.98 -6.25
CA LEU A 563 -11.65 3.74 -7.64
C LEU A 563 -10.67 4.84 -8.09
N VAL A 564 -9.88 4.54 -9.12
CA VAL A 564 -8.89 5.49 -9.68
C VAL A 564 -9.54 6.83 -10.00
N ASP A 565 -10.73 6.83 -10.61
CA ASP A 565 -11.44 8.05 -10.96
C ASP A 565 -11.81 8.92 -9.74
N ASP A 566 -12.11 8.32 -8.58
CA ASP A 566 -12.39 9.06 -7.35
C ASP A 566 -11.13 9.75 -6.82
N TRP A 567 -9.99 9.04 -6.84
CA TRP A 567 -8.69 9.61 -6.48
C TRP A 567 -8.30 10.76 -7.40
N ILE A 568 -8.46 10.59 -8.71
CA ILE A 568 -8.14 11.61 -9.71
C ILE A 568 -9.04 12.86 -9.54
N LYS A 569 -10.33 12.68 -9.25
CA LYS A 569 -11.23 13.80 -8.90
C LYS A 569 -10.79 14.51 -7.62
N LEU A 570 -10.42 13.77 -6.56
CA LEU A 570 -9.90 14.36 -5.33
C LEU A 570 -8.60 15.13 -5.60
N GLY A 571 -7.68 14.54 -6.35
CA GLY A 571 -6.41 15.13 -6.76
C GLY A 571 -6.61 16.46 -7.48
N ARG A 572 -7.50 16.53 -8.48
CA ARG A 572 -7.82 17.81 -9.15
C ARG A 572 -8.33 18.88 -8.19
N LYS A 573 -9.18 18.52 -7.21
CA LYS A 573 -9.68 19.47 -6.18
C LYS A 573 -8.55 19.96 -5.27
N LEU A 574 -7.64 19.07 -4.86
CA LEU A 574 -6.47 19.41 -4.05
C LEU A 574 -5.49 20.29 -4.84
N GLY A 575 -5.18 19.92 -6.09
CA GLY A 575 -4.33 20.66 -7.01
C GLY A 575 -4.88 22.05 -7.34
N ALA A 576 -6.19 22.18 -7.53
CA ALA A 576 -6.85 23.48 -7.77
C ALA A 576 -6.67 24.47 -6.61
N SER A 577 -6.34 24.02 -5.40
CA SER A 577 -6.04 24.91 -4.28
C SER A 577 -4.74 25.72 -4.43
N THR A 578 -3.93 25.42 -5.44
CA THR A 578 -2.75 26.21 -5.84
C THR A 578 -3.12 27.55 -6.48
N ASP A 579 -4.29 27.67 -7.08
CA ASP A 579 -4.78 28.92 -7.65
C ASP A 579 -5.33 29.84 -6.55
N ASP A 580 -4.81 31.05 -6.47
CA ASP A 580 -5.26 32.06 -5.52
C ASP A 580 -6.75 32.40 -5.67
N GLN A 581 -7.30 32.27 -6.88
CA GLN A 581 -8.69 32.56 -7.21
C GLN A 581 -9.62 31.37 -7.01
N CYS A 582 -9.12 30.21 -6.57
CA CYS A 582 -9.95 29.03 -6.37
C CYS A 582 -11.01 29.24 -5.29
N PRO A 583 -12.15 28.51 -5.35
CA PRO A 583 -13.13 28.48 -4.28
C PRO A 583 -12.51 28.16 -2.92
N SER A 584 -12.91 28.89 -1.86
CA SER A 584 -12.37 28.73 -0.51
C SER A 584 -12.47 27.30 0.04
N GLN A 585 -13.47 26.53 -0.41
CA GLN A 585 -13.63 25.12 -0.06
C GLN A 585 -12.42 24.26 -0.47
N TYR A 586 -11.74 24.56 -1.58
CA TYR A 586 -10.55 23.79 -2.00
C TYR A 586 -9.33 24.11 -1.14
N LYS A 587 -9.18 25.36 -0.71
CA LYS A 587 -8.17 25.73 0.28
C LYS A 587 -8.43 25.07 1.63
N SER A 588 -9.70 25.00 2.04
CA SER A 588 -10.09 24.27 3.26
C SER A 588 -9.85 22.77 3.15
N LEU A 589 -10.18 22.17 2.00
CA LEU A 589 -9.93 20.75 1.72
C LEU A 589 -8.43 20.44 1.78
N TRP A 590 -7.58 21.28 1.17
CA TRP A 590 -6.12 21.15 1.26
C TRP A 590 -5.63 21.22 2.71
N LYS A 591 -6.13 22.20 3.50
CA LYS A 591 -5.76 22.31 4.91
C LYS A 591 -6.12 21.04 5.70
N SER A 592 -7.32 20.51 5.51
CA SER A 592 -7.73 19.25 6.16
C SER A 592 -6.93 18.04 5.68
N PHE A 593 -6.60 17.99 4.39
CA PHE A 593 -5.76 16.94 3.82
C PHE A 593 -4.36 16.96 4.42
N LEU A 594 -3.75 18.15 4.54
CA LEU A 594 -2.43 18.33 5.13
C LEU A 594 -2.39 17.95 6.61
N SER A 595 -3.44 18.29 7.36
CA SER A 595 -3.57 17.90 8.77
C SER A 595 -3.65 16.39 8.97
N ARG A 596 -4.43 15.69 8.13
CA ARG A 596 -4.49 14.21 8.09
C ARG A 596 -3.18 13.58 7.64
N ALA A 597 -2.45 14.24 6.74
CA ALA A 597 -1.12 13.79 6.28
C ALA A 597 -0.14 13.61 7.46
N PHE A 598 -0.30 14.40 8.52
CA PHE A 598 0.56 14.43 9.70
C PHE A 598 -0.13 13.92 10.98
N VAL A 599 -1.18 13.12 10.85
CA VAL A 599 -1.76 12.30 11.93
C VAL A 599 -2.05 13.08 13.22
N GLN A 600 -2.76 14.21 13.11
CA GLN A 600 -3.20 15.03 14.25
C GLN A 600 -2.06 15.55 15.17
N THR A 601 -0.90 15.90 14.61
CA THR A 601 0.20 16.49 15.40
C THR A 601 0.36 18.00 15.22
N ASP A 602 -0.52 18.65 14.47
CA ASP A 602 -0.45 20.07 14.09
C ASP A 602 0.90 20.46 13.44
N TYR A 603 1.58 19.51 12.78
CA TYR A 603 2.91 19.73 12.23
C TYR A 603 2.91 20.83 11.17
N GLU A 604 1.85 20.92 10.39
CA GLU A 604 1.62 21.93 9.37
C GLU A 604 1.63 23.38 9.90
N ASP A 605 1.34 23.56 11.19
CA ASP A 605 1.30 24.86 11.85
C ASP A 605 2.64 25.23 12.52
N THR A 606 3.61 24.33 12.53
CA THR A 606 4.94 24.55 13.18
C THR A 606 5.88 25.44 12.36
N GLY A 607 5.69 25.52 11.04
CA GLY A 607 6.56 26.25 10.12
C GLY A 607 7.92 25.58 9.84
N ILE A 608 8.06 24.29 10.17
CA ILE A 608 9.25 23.45 9.98
C ILE A 608 9.24 22.72 8.64
#